data_AF-A0A1F2QDV2-F1
#
_entry.id   AF-A0A1F2QDV2-F1
#
_cell.length_a   1.000
_cell.length_b   1.000
_cell.length_c   1.000
_cell.angle_alpha   90.00
_cell.angle_beta   90.00
_cell.angle_gamma   90.00
#
_symmetry.space_group_name_H-M   'P 1'
#
loop_
_entity.id
_entity.type
_entity.pdbx_description
1 polymer ?
#
loop_
_entity_poly.entity_id
_entity_poly.type
_entity_poly.pdbx_seq_one_letter_code
_entity_poly.pdbx_strand_id
1 'polypeptide(L)'
;MIAVTKPRPKAYRIAHLTADLHDPLIRSAFRRAVLAGRRFLPRDLAFWLARRDHDIMDRIPWRDMQLFMFRPVRDALISTLFASARTTLTQEVVKAATLGSLGLSLNQTNPRALRWAQDRAAELIVNASEETRQSVRVIIERMFREGIPPDDAAKLIRNVVGLTEKQARAVERYYTRLGPRDDRDGLVEDFADRLLQSRAETIARTESMMASNRGQQELWQQAQENGFLEADRTRRAWLITDDPRLCPLCEPLRGALVGLDEDFSTDIGMLRTPPLHPRCRCTVALVFADEEGEFHHPQA
;
A
#
# COMPACT_ATOMS: atom_id res chain seq x y z
N MET A 1 49.75 -22.50 -22.88
CA MET A 1 49.08 -21.97 -21.67
C MET A 1 47.95 -21.08 -22.12
N ILE A 2 46.71 -21.57 -22.07
CA ILE A 2 45.52 -20.81 -22.45
C ILE A 2 45.10 -20.00 -21.21
N ALA A 3 45.15 -18.68 -21.31
CA ALA A 3 44.68 -17.79 -20.26
C ALA A 3 43.16 -17.91 -20.13
N VAL A 4 42.70 -18.61 -19.09
CA VAL A 4 41.30 -18.66 -18.70
C VAL A 4 40.94 -17.29 -18.12
N THR A 5 40.29 -16.45 -18.93
CA THR A 5 39.71 -15.19 -18.46
C THR A 5 38.58 -15.51 -17.50
N LYS A 6 38.71 -15.11 -16.23
CA LYS A 6 37.62 -15.23 -15.25
C LYS A 6 36.38 -14.51 -15.79
N PRO A 7 35.18 -15.12 -15.76
CA PRO A 7 33.96 -14.48 -16.23
C PRO A 7 33.70 -13.20 -15.43
N ARG A 8 33.35 -12.11 -16.12
CA ARG A 8 32.97 -10.85 -15.47
C ARG A 8 31.76 -11.12 -14.54
N PRO A 9 31.74 -10.58 -13.30
CA PRO A 9 30.61 -10.76 -12.41
C PRO A 9 29.34 -10.22 -13.07
N LYS A 10 28.25 -11.00 -13.02
CA LYS A 10 26.94 -10.58 -13.51
C LYS A 10 26.48 -9.31 -12.76
N ALA A 11 25.77 -8.40 -13.42
CA ALA A 11 25.39 -7.09 -12.89
C ALA A 11 24.66 -7.17 -11.53
N TYR A 12 23.81 -8.19 -11.32
CA TYR A 12 23.15 -8.43 -10.03
C TYR A 12 24.14 -8.70 -8.88
N ARG A 13 25.24 -9.43 -9.14
CA ARG A 13 26.27 -9.68 -8.11
C ARG A 13 26.97 -8.38 -7.72
N ILE A 14 27.17 -7.47 -8.66
CA ILE A 14 27.73 -6.15 -8.38
C ILE A 14 26.74 -5.32 -7.57
N ALA A 15 25.44 -5.38 -7.89
CA ALA A 15 24.39 -4.71 -7.11
C ALA A 15 24.29 -5.24 -5.68
N HIS A 16 24.31 -6.57 -5.47
CA HIS A 16 24.33 -7.18 -4.13
C HIS A 16 25.61 -6.87 -3.38
N LEU A 17 26.79 -7.01 -4.00
CA LEU A 17 28.06 -6.62 -3.38
C LEU A 17 28.08 -5.14 -3.00
N THR A 18 27.48 -4.27 -3.80
CA THR A 18 27.36 -2.83 -3.50
C THR A 18 26.37 -2.59 -2.36
N ALA A 19 25.25 -3.32 -2.32
CA ALA A 19 24.28 -3.27 -1.23
C ALA A 19 24.89 -3.76 0.09
N ASP A 20 25.61 -4.88 0.08
CA ASP A 20 26.27 -5.46 1.24
C ASP A 20 27.42 -4.59 1.75
N LEU A 21 28.17 -3.96 0.84
CA LEU A 21 29.25 -3.03 1.16
C LEU A 21 28.72 -1.73 1.79
N HIS A 22 27.47 -1.38 1.53
CA HIS A 22 26.82 -0.18 2.05
C HIS A 22 25.78 -0.43 3.15
N ASP A 23 25.39 -1.68 3.42
CA ASP A 23 24.48 -2.07 4.51
C ASP A 23 24.95 -1.56 5.89
N PRO A 24 26.24 -1.66 6.29
CA PRO A 24 26.70 -1.10 7.56
C PRO A 24 26.49 0.42 7.65
N LEU A 25 26.62 1.12 6.52
CA LEU A 25 26.44 2.57 6.44
C LEU A 25 24.96 2.95 6.55
N ILE A 26 24.08 2.28 5.80
CA ILE A 26 22.62 2.49 5.86
C ILE A 26 22.08 2.10 7.24
N ARG A 27 22.48 0.96 7.79
CA ARG A 27 22.13 0.51 9.14
C ARG A 27 22.58 1.49 10.21
N SER A 28 23.80 2.02 10.10
CA SER A 28 24.29 3.05 11.02
C SER A 28 23.53 4.37 10.89
N ALA A 29 23.13 4.75 9.67
CA ALA A 29 22.34 5.95 9.41
C ALA A 29 20.92 5.82 9.96
N PHE A 30 20.29 4.64 9.79
CA PHE A 30 19.01 4.31 10.38
C PHE A 30 19.07 4.33 11.91
N ARG A 31 20.10 3.71 12.51
CA ARG A 31 20.30 3.76 13.97
C ARG A 31 20.49 5.19 14.48
N ARG A 32 21.28 6.01 13.79
CA ARG A 32 21.44 7.44 14.11
C ARG A 32 20.13 8.21 13.96
N ALA A 33 19.34 7.91 12.94
CA ALA A 33 18.02 8.50 12.73
C ALA A 33 17.04 8.17 13.86
N VAL A 34 16.95 6.91 14.25
CA VAL A 34 16.09 6.47 15.37
C VAL A 34 16.54 7.10 16.69
N LEU A 35 17.84 7.12 16.97
CA LEU A 35 18.39 7.76 18.18
C LEU A 35 18.20 9.28 18.17
N ALA A 36 18.34 9.93 17.00
CA ALA A 36 18.08 11.35 16.85
C ALA A 36 16.58 11.69 16.93
N GLY A 37 15.70 10.76 16.56
CA GLY A 37 14.24 10.88 16.73
C GLY A 37 13.83 10.90 18.20
N ARG A 38 14.56 10.17 19.06
CA ARG A 38 14.30 10.09 20.50
C ARG A 38 14.33 11.44 21.21
N ARG A 39 15.05 12.45 20.69
CA ARG A 39 15.08 13.80 21.27
C ARG A 39 13.77 14.59 21.10
N PHE A 40 12.93 14.16 20.15
CA PHE A 40 11.62 14.76 19.88
C PHE A 40 10.49 14.08 20.65
N LEU A 41 10.79 12.95 21.30
CA LEU A 41 9.85 12.29 22.18
C LEU A 41 9.79 13.06 23.50
N PRO A 42 8.59 13.50 23.93
CA PRO A 42 8.50 14.26 25.17
C PRO A 42 8.76 13.35 26.39
N ARG A 43 9.33 13.91 27.46
CA ARG A 43 9.92 13.12 28.57
C ARG A 43 8.91 12.22 29.28
N ASP A 44 7.65 12.64 29.32
CA ASP A 44 6.58 11.90 30.00
C ASP A 44 5.83 10.96 29.04
N LEU A 45 6.40 10.65 27.86
CA LEU A 45 5.79 9.75 26.86
C LEU A 45 5.35 8.42 27.46
N ALA A 46 6.20 7.81 28.29
CA ALA A 46 5.88 6.57 28.98
C ALA A 46 4.69 6.71 29.94
N PHE A 47 4.57 7.88 30.59
CA PHE A 47 3.48 8.19 31.51
C PHE A 47 2.15 8.43 30.79
N TRP A 48 2.17 9.10 29.62
CA TRP A 48 0.97 9.28 28.78
C TRP A 48 0.51 7.97 28.14
N LEU A 49 1.43 7.13 27.67
CA LEU A 49 1.13 5.79 27.15
C LEU A 49 0.50 4.90 28.23
N ALA A 50 1.01 4.96 29.47
CA ALA A 50 0.47 4.19 30.59
C ALA A 50 -0.96 4.61 30.98
N ARG A 51 -1.33 5.89 30.76
CA ARG A 51 -2.67 6.42 31.03
C ARG A 51 -3.63 6.35 29.84
N ARG A 52 -3.19 5.83 28.69
CA ARG A 52 -3.95 5.83 27.42
C ARG A 52 -4.44 7.23 27.03
N ASP A 53 -3.59 8.23 27.20
CA ASP A 53 -3.89 9.60 26.77
C ASP A 53 -4.05 9.61 25.23
N HIS A 54 -5.24 9.98 24.75
CA HIS A 54 -5.59 9.95 23.33
C HIS A 54 -4.98 11.12 22.55
N ASP A 55 -4.53 12.19 23.23
CA ASP A 55 -3.96 13.39 22.60
C ASP A 55 -2.43 13.28 22.45
N ILE A 56 -1.84 12.11 22.75
CA ILE A 56 -0.40 11.88 22.69
C ILE A 56 0.18 12.12 21.29
N MET A 57 -0.62 11.85 20.26
CA MET A 57 -0.22 12.04 18.87
C MET A 57 -0.08 13.53 18.54
N ASP A 58 -0.91 14.41 19.08
CA ASP A 58 -0.84 15.85 18.76
C ASP A 58 0.34 16.56 19.45
N ARG A 59 0.90 15.93 20.49
CA ARG A 59 2.00 16.47 21.30
C ARG A 59 3.38 16.11 20.77
N ILE A 60 3.47 15.20 19.80
CA ILE A 60 4.73 14.83 19.16
C ILE A 60 4.93 15.77 17.95
N PRO A 61 6.06 16.50 17.86
CA PRO A 61 6.32 17.37 16.72
C PRO A 61 6.72 16.54 15.48
N TRP A 62 5.74 15.88 14.86
CA TRP A 62 5.93 14.92 13.77
C TRP A 62 6.69 15.49 12.59
N ARG A 63 6.38 16.73 12.21
CA ARG A 63 7.02 17.39 11.06
C ARG A 63 8.52 17.56 11.26
N ASP A 64 8.94 18.07 12.42
CA ASP A 64 10.34 18.28 12.75
C ASP A 64 11.06 16.95 13.00
N MET A 65 10.37 16.01 13.64
CA MET A 65 10.87 14.66 13.87
C MET A 65 11.12 13.92 12.54
N GLN A 66 10.19 13.99 11.59
CA GLN A 66 10.34 13.41 10.25
C GLN A 66 11.54 14.04 9.53
N LEU A 67 11.62 15.38 9.47
CA LEU A 67 12.72 16.09 8.81
C LEU A 67 14.10 15.71 9.37
N PHE A 68 14.21 15.57 10.70
CA PHE A 68 15.48 15.21 11.35
C PHE A 68 15.78 13.72 11.37
N MET A 69 14.76 12.85 11.39
CA MET A 69 14.93 11.39 11.33
C MET A 69 15.33 10.95 9.92
N PHE A 70 14.71 11.52 8.89
CA PHE A 70 14.98 11.09 7.51
C PHE A 70 16.25 11.68 6.92
N ARG A 71 16.75 12.81 7.42
CA ARG A 71 17.96 13.46 6.88
C ARG A 71 19.21 12.56 6.90
N PRO A 72 19.60 11.90 8.01
CA PRO A 72 20.77 11.01 8.02
C PRO A 72 20.63 9.79 7.09
N VAL A 73 19.42 9.24 6.96
CA VAL A 73 19.14 8.09 6.08
C VAL A 73 19.16 8.52 4.61
N ARG A 74 18.57 9.67 4.29
CA ARG A 74 18.60 10.28 2.96
C ARG A 74 20.04 10.62 2.54
N ASP A 75 20.80 11.27 3.43
CA ASP A 75 22.18 11.67 3.13
C ASP A 75 23.07 10.43 2.97
N ALA A 76 22.82 9.36 3.75
CA ALA A 76 23.43 8.05 3.55
C ALA A 76 23.09 7.44 2.19
N LEU A 77 21.81 7.37 1.82
CA LEU A 77 21.34 6.87 0.52
C LEU A 77 21.94 7.64 -0.67
N ILE A 78 21.99 8.97 -0.57
CA ILE A 78 22.61 9.84 -1.58
C ILE A 78 24.12 9.56 -1.65
N SER A 79 24.80 9.45 -0.50
CA SER A 79 26.24 9.18 -0.46
C SER A 79 26.59 7.79 -1.02
N THR A 80 25.76 6.77 -0.79
CA THR A 80 25.94 5.43 -1.37
C THR A 80 25.70 5.45 -2.87
N LEU A 81 24.68 6.19 -3.35
CA LEU A 81 24.43 6.37 -4.78
C LEU A 81 25.64 7.02 -5.48
N PHE A 82 26.24 8.06 -4.89
CA PHE A 82 27.42 8.74 -5.47
C PHE A 82 28.73 7.97 -5.30
N ALA A 83 28.91 7.23 -4.20
CA ALA A 83 30.08 6.37 -4.00
C ALA A 83 30.09 5.20 -5.00
N SER A 84 28.92 4.60 -5.24
CA SER A 84 28.71 3.56 -6.26
C SER A 84 29.00 4.07 -7.68
N ALA A 85 28.70 5.35 -7.96
CA ALA A 85 29.00 5.98 -9.24
C ALA A 85 30.51 6.23 -9.49
N ARG A 86 31.36 6.20 -8.43
CA ARG A 86 32.79 6.52 -8.52
C ARG A 86 33.70 5.30 -8.69
N THR A 87 33.25 4.11 -8.29
CA THR A 87 34.02 2.85 -8.38
C THR A 87 33.72 2.03 -9.63
N THR A 88 32.75 2.43 -10.47
CA THR A 88 32.40 1.70 -11.68
C THR A 88 31.99 2.67 -12.79
N LEU A 89 32.96 3.05 -13.63
CA LEU A 89 32.71 3.65 -14.95
C LEU A 89 32.10 2.60 -15.88
N THR A 90 30.86 2.21 -15.63
CA THR A 90 29.99 1.60 -16.65
C THR A 90 28.65 2.30 -16.61
N GLN A 91 28.13 2.60 -17.80
CA GLN A 91 26.87 3.31 -18.04
C GLN A 91 25.63 2.67 -17.36
N GLU A 92 25.78 1.49 -16.75
CA GLU A 92 24.78 0.74 -15.99
C GLU A 92 24.36 1.44 -14.68
N VAL A 93 25.27 2.16 -14.00
CA VAL A 93 24.91 2.90 -12.77
C VAL A 93 24.21 4.21 -13.09
N VAL A 94 24.45 4.81 -14.26
CA VAL A 94 23.61 5.90 -14.77
C VAL A 94 22.19 5.37 -15.07
N LYS A 95 22.07 4.11 -15.52
CA LYS A 95 20.80 3.38 -15.64
C LYS A 95 20.10 3.11 -14.28
N ALA A 96 20.87 2.97 -13.19
CA ALA A 96 20.33 2.91 -11.83
C ALA A 96 20.03 4.31 -11.26
N ALA A 97 20.78 5.35 -11.62
CA ALA A 97 20.44 6.74 -11.31
C ALA A 97 19.19 7.22 -12.06
N THR A 98 18.87 6.60 -13.20
CA THR A 98 17.55 6.64 -13.84
C THR A 98 16.46 5.84 -13.11
N LEU A 99 16.65 5.43 -11.86
CA LEU A 99 15.52 5.18 -10.94
C LEU A 99 14.62 6.42 -10.83
N GLY A 100 15.19 7.62 -10.98
CA GLY A 100 14.43 8.86 -11.17
C GLY A 100 13.65 8.94 -12.49
N SER A 101 14.04 8.20 -13.54
CA SER A 101 13.34 8.15 -14.83
C SER A 101 12.40 6.95 -14.99
N LEU A 102 12.44 5.97 -14.07
CA LEU A 102 11.48 4.87 -13.96
C LEU A 102 10.23 5.25 -13.16
N GLY A 103 10.09 6.52 -12.75
CA GLY A 103 8.97 6.96 -11.93
C GLY A 103 8.99 6.40 -10.50
N LEU A 104 10.11 5.78 -10.07
CA LEU A 104 10.42 5.52 -8.67
C LEU A 104 10.88 6.83 -7.99
N SER A 105 10.05 7.85 -8.13
CA SER A 105 10.04 8.96 -7.21
C SER A 105 9.66 8.38 -5.83
N LEU A 106 10.39 8.74 -4.78
CA LEU A 106 9.90 8.66 -3.40
C LEU A 106 8.74 9.66 -3.20
N ASN A 107 7.80 9.68 -4.14
CA ASN A 107 6.56 10.41 -4.06
C ASN A 107 5.62 9.61 -3.17
N GLN A 108 4.97 10.32 -2.26
CA GLN A 108 3.90 9.79 -1.41
C GLN A 108 2.74 9.18 -2.22
N THR A 109 2.67 9.51 -3.52
CA THR A 109 1.71 9.02 -4.51
C THR A 109 2.35 8.02 -5.47
N ASN A 110 1.87 6.78 -5.46
CA ASN A 110 2.17 5.80 -6.51
C ASN A 110 1.46 6.24 -7.81
N PRO A 111 2.17 6.72 -8.86
CA PRO A 111 1.53 7.22 -10.08
C PRO A 111 0.75 6.13 -10.83
N ARG A 112 1.12 4.85 -10.65
CA ARG A 112 0.40 3.71 -11.23
C ARG A 112 -0.91 3.45 -10.51
N ALA A 113 -0.92 3.57 -9.17
CA ALA A 113 -2.15 3.52 -8.40
C ALA A 113 -3.10 4.69 -8.75
N LEU A 114 -2.56 5.88 -8.99
CA LEU A 114 -3.33 7.03 -9.48
C LEU A 114 -3.95 6.76 -10.85
N ARG A 115 -3.19 6.19 -11.80
CA ARG A 115 -3.75 5.83 -13.12
C ARG A 115 -4.83 4.76 -13.01
N TRP A 116 -4.64 3.73 -12.18
CA TRP A 116 -5.72 2.77 -11.92
C TRP A 116 -6.97 3.45 -11.38
N ALA A 117 -6.81 4.38 -10.42
CA ALA A 117 -7.92 5.15 -9.89
C ALA A 117 -8.63 5.99 -10.98
N GLN A 118 -7.88 6.57 -11.91
CA GLN A 118 -8.42 7.33 -13.05
C GLN A 118 -9.16 6.42 -14.04
N ASP A 119 -8.57 5.29 -14.39
CA ASP A 119 -9.05 4.47 -15.51
C ASP A 119 -10.11 3.46 -15.09
N ARG A 120 -10.07 2.96 -13.85
CA ARG A 120 -10.87 1.80 -13.42
C ARG A 120 -11.58 1.94 -12.07
N ALA A 121 -11.43 3.05 -11.35
CA ALA A 121 -12.19 3.20 -10.11
C ALA A 121 -13.69 3.17 -10.39
N ALA A 122 -14.44 2.63 -9.43
CA ALA A 122 -15.89 2.49 -9.45
C ALA A 122 -16.48 1.45 -10.43
N GLU A 123 -15.65 0.71 -11.19
CA GLU A 123 -16.12 -0.36 -12.09
C GLU A 123 -16.92 -1.44 -11.35
N LEU A 124 -16.53 -1.75 -10.11
CA LEU A 124 -17.18 -2.78 -9.29
C LEU A 124 -18.35 -2.25 -8.46
N ILE A 125 -18.68 -0.96 -8.58
CA ILE A 125 -19.84 -0.39 -7.90
C ILE A 125 -21.11 -0.82 -8.62
N VAL A 126 -21.78 -1.79 -8.01
CA VAL A 126 -23.10 -2.24 -8.42
C VAL A 126 -24.18 -1.25 -7.99
N ASN A 127 -25.25 -1.16 -8.79
CA ASN A 127 -26.43 -0.33 -8.51
C ASN A 127 -26.08 1.16 -8.32
N ALA A 128 -25.33 1.72 -9.26
CA ALA A 128 -25.01 3.14 -9.35
C ALA A 128 -25.17 3.60 -10.81
N SER A 129 -25.59 4.86 -11.00
CA SER A 129 -25.59 5.49 -12.33
C SER A 129 -24.17 5.77 -12.79
N GLU A 130 -23.99 6.02 -14.08
CA GLU A 130 -22.65 6.34 -14.60
C GLU A 130 -22.12 7.67 -14.07
N GLU A 131 -23.00 8.66 -13.86
CA GLU A 131 -22.66 9.94 -13.24
C GLU A 131 -22.20 9.76 -11.79
N THR A 132 -22.82 8.83 -11.06
CA THR A 132 -22.39 8.46 -9.71
C THR A 132 -21.01 7.81 -9.73
N ARG A 133 -20.77 6.87 -10.66
CA ARG A 133 -19.45 6.23 -10.81
C ARG A 133 -18.38 7.25 -11.14
N GLN A 134 -18.66 8.18 -12.04
CA GLN A 134 -17.73 9.25 -12.40
C GLN A 134 -17.42 10.16 -11.21
N SER A 135 -18.43 10.49 -10.40
CA SER A 135 -18.25 11.29 -9.18
C SER A 135 -17.35 10.55 -8.17
N VAL A 136 -17.58 9.25 -7.97
CA VAL A 136 -16.73 8.43 -7.09
C VAL A 136 -15.30 8.34 -7.63
N ARG A 137 -15.12 8.14 -8.94
CA ARG A 137 -13.80 8.08 -9.59
C ARG A 137 -12.99 9.34 -9.33
N VAL A 138 -13.61 10.52 -9.49
CA VAL A 138 -12.98 11.82 -9.16
C VAL A 138 -12.57 11.88 -7.69
N ILE A 139 -13.41 11.39 -6.76
CA ILE A 139 -13.09 11.38 -5.33
C ILE A 139 -11.91 10.44 -5.02
N ILE A 140 -11.87 9.24 -5.60
CA ILE A 140 -10.78 8.27 -5.40
C ILE A 140 -9.48 8.77 -6.02
N GLU A 141 -9.53 9.36 -7.23
CA GLU A 141 -8.37 10.01 -7.85
C GLU A 141 -7.80 11.11 -6.95
N ARG A 142 -8.68 11.98 -6.45
CA ARG A 142 -8.32 13.07 -5.53
C ARG A 142 -7.72 12.54 -4.24
N MET A 143 -8.25 11.43 -3.72
CA MET A 143 -7.74 10.76 -2.53
C MET A 143 -6.27 10.34 -2.69
N PHE A 144 -5.89 9.80 -3.85
CA PHE A 144 -4.48 9.55 -4.13
C PHE A 144 -3.70 10.86 -4.33
N ARG A 145 -4.15 11.74 -5.23
CA ARG A 145 -3.42 12.97 -5.59
C ARG A 145 -3.13 13.88 -4.39
N GLU A 146 -4.11 14.08 -3.52
CA GLU A 146 -4.05 15.01 -2.39
C GLU A 146 -3.72 14.30 -1.07
N GLY A 147 -3.62 12.97 -1.04
CA GLY A 147 -3.36 12.20 0.17
C GLY A 147 -4.52 12.21 1.17
N ILE A 148 -5.77 12.33 0.70
CA ILE A 148 -6.96 12.28 1.56
C ILE A 148 -7.05 10.87 2.16
N PRO A 149 -7.27 10.71 3.48
CA PRO A 149 -7.48 9.40 4.07
C PRO A 149 -8.76 8.72 3.52
N PRO A 150 -8.80 7.38 3.38
CA PRO A 150 -9.99 6.68 2.88
C PRO A 150 -11.27 6.96 3.66
N ASP A 151 -11.19 7.19 4.97
CA ASP A 151 -12.35 7.49 5.81
C ASP A 151 -12.90 8.90 5.54
N ASP A 152 -12.05 9.85 5.14
CA ASP A 152 -12.50 11.18 4.70
C ASP A 152 -13.04 11.15 3.26
N ALA A 153 -12.43 10.36 2.38
CA ALA A 153 -12.97 10.08 1.05
C ALA A 153 -14.37 9.44 1.14
N ALA A 154 -14.60 8.55 2.11
CA ALA A 154 -15.92 7.97 2.37
C ALA A 154 -16.99 9.02 2.69
N LYS A 155 -16.65 10.08 3.44
CA LYS A 155 -17.58 11.19 3.72
C LYS A 155 -17.99 11.92 2.45
N LEU A 156 -17.05 12.12 1.52
CA LEU A 156 -17.31 12.73 0.22
C LEU A 156 -18.16 11.80 -0.67
N ILE A 157 -17.83 10.50 -0.70
CA ILE A 157 -18.55 9.49 -1.49
C ILE A 157 -19.99 9.38 -1.02
N ARG A 158 -20.25 9.43 0.29
CA ARG A 158 -21.60 9.39 0.87
C ARG A 158 -22.54 10.42 0.25
N ASN A 159 -22.03 11.60 -0.08
CA ASN A 159 -22.84 12.69 -0.62
C ASN A 159 -23.22 12.50 -2.10
N VAL A 160 -22.60 11.55 -2.80
CA VAL A 160 -22.85 11.29 -4.23
C VAL A 160 -23.46 9.92 -4.50
N VAL A 161 -23.36 8.97 -3.57
CA VAL A 161 -23.92 7.62 -3.74
C VAL A 161 -25.32 7.52 -3.16
N GLY A 162 -26.22 6.84 -3.89
CA GLY A 162 -27.54 6.47 -3.40
C GLY A 162 -27.57 5.12 -2.67
N LEU A 163 -28.69 4.86 -2.00
CA LEU A 163 -29.02 3.55 -1.44
C LEU A 163 -29.16 2.51 -2.55
N THR A 164 -28.68 1.30 -2.31
CA THR A 164 -29.03 0.15 -3.15
C THR A 164 -30.50 -0.23 -2.97
N GLU A 165 -31.07 -0.98 -3.91
CA GLU A 165 -32.42 -1.53 -3.77
C GLU A 165 -32.60 -2.31 -2.45
N LYS A 166 -31.63 -3.16 -2.09
CA LYS A 166 -31.67 -3.93 -0.84
C LYS A 166 -31.69 -3.02 0.40
N GLN A 167 -30.93 -1.92 0.38
CA GLN A 167 -30.89 -0.95 1.47
C GLN A 167 -32.18 -0.12 1.52
N ALA A 168 -32.70 0.33 0.38
CA ALA A 168 -33.97 1.04 0.29
C ALA A 168 -35.12 0.19 0.85
N ARG A 169 -35.19 -1.11 0.49
CA ARG A 169 -36.15 -2.05 1.09
C ARG A 169 -35.93 -2.25 2.60
N ALA A 170 -34.68 -2.16 3.08
CA ALA A 170 -34.42 -2.25 4.52
C ALA A 170 -34.93 -1.01 5.27
N VAL A 171 -34.77 0.18 4.69
CA VAL A 171 -35.30 1.45 5.21
C VAL A 171 -36.84 1.40 5.25
N GLU A 172 -37.49 0.93 4.18
CA GLU A 172 -38.94 0.78 4.13
C GLU A 172 -39.48 -0.21 5.17
N ARG A 173 -38.85 -1.38 5.33
CA ARG A 173 -39.19 -2.31 6.42
C ARG A 173 -38.99 -1.71 7.80
N TYR A 174 -37.96 -0.90 7.99
CA TYR A 174 -37.70 -0.23 9.26
C TYR A 174 -38.77 0.82 9.57
N TYR A 175 -39.14 1.63 8.58
CA TYR A 175 -40.25 2.59 8.66
C TYR A 175 -41.56 1.90 9.07
N THR A 176 -41.92 0.81 8.39
CA THR A 176 -43.15 0.05 8.71
C THR A 176 -43.12 -0.54 10.11
N ARG A 177 -41.97 -1.06 10.56
CA ARG A 177 -41.81 -1.64 11.90
C ARG A 177 -41.98 -0.61 13.01
N LEU A 178 -41.54 0.62 12.80
CA LEU A 178 -41.64 1.69 13.81
C LEU A 178 -43.09 2.08 14.12
N GLY A 179 -44.02 1.87 13.17
CA GLY A 179 -45.41 2.29 13.32
C GLY A 179 -45.56 3.82 13.45
N PRO A 180 -46.75 4.33 13.80
CA PRO A 180 -46.95 5.76 14.04
C PRO A 180 -46.22 6.25 15.30
N ARG A 181 -45.33 7.24 15.15
CA ARG A 181 -44.62 7.94 16.23
C ARG A 181 -44.06 9.27 15.72
N ASP A 182 -43.90 10.25 16.59
CA ASP A 182 -43.54 11.63 16.22
C ASP A 182 -42.11 11.76 15.68
N ASP A 183 -41.17 10.96 16.18
CA ASP A 183 -39.75 10.94 15.79
C ASP A 183 -39.42 9.91 14.70
N ARG A 184 -40.43 9.29 14.07
CA ARG A 184 -40.23 8.21 13.08
C ARG A 184 -39.33 8.65 11.94
N ASP A 185 -39.61 9.83 11.37
CA ASP A 185 -38.96 10.26 10.14
C ASP A 185 -37.48 10.53 10.39
N GLY A 186 -37.13 11.15 11.52
CA GLY A 186 -35.74 11.32 11.95
C GLY A 186 -35.02 9.98 12.19
N LEU A 187 -35.66 9.03 12.85
CA LEU A 187 -35.07 7.69 13.06
C LEU A 187 -34.82 6.94 11.74
N VAL A 188 -35.70 7.12 10.75
CA VAL A 188 -35.61 6.49 9.43
C VAL A 188 -34.51 7.14 8.60
N GLU A 189 -34.39 8.46 8.65
CA GLU A 189 -33.29 9.23 8.05
C GLU A 189 -31.94 8.80 8.65
N ASP A 190 -31.81 8.76 9.97
CA ASP A 190 -30.61 8.28 10.67
C ASP A 190 -30.23 6.84 10.28
N PHE A 191 -31.24 6.00 10.03
CA PHE A 191 -31.02 4.63 9.58
C PHE A 191 -30.52 4.59 8.13
N ALA A 192 -31.13 5.38 7.24
CA ALA A 192 -30.68 5.52 5.85
C ALA A 192 -29.25 6.06 5.77
N ASP A 193 -28.93 7.08 6.56
CA ASP A 193 -27.60 7.71 6.63
C ASP A 193 -26.52 6.72 7.08
N ARG A 194 -26.81 5.88 8.07
CA ARG A 194 -25.88 4.81 8.49
C ARG A 194 -25.63 3.79 7.38
N LEU A 195 -26.66 3.46 6.58
CA LEU A 195 -26.51 2.56 5.43
C LEU A 195 -25.69 3.19 4.30
N LEU A 196 -25.89 4.48 4.03
CA LEU A 196 -25.10 5.25 3.07
C LEU A 196 -23.64 5.36 3.51
N GLN A 197 -23.40 5.71 4.78
CA GLN A 197 -22.07 5.79 5.37
C GLN A 197 -21.33 4.44 5.22
N SER A 198 -21.97 3.33 5.58
CA SER A 198 -21.36 2.00 5.45
C SER A 198 -21.07 1.60 4.00
N ARG A 199 -21.94 1.99 3.06
CA ARG A 199 -21.71 1.80 1.62
C ARG A 199 -20.52 2.64 1.15
N ALA A 200 -20.46 3.91 1.53
CA ALA A 200 -19.39 4.82 1.13
C ALA A 200 -18.02 4.36 1.66
N GLU A 201 -17.94 3.89 2.90
CA GLU A 201 -16.72 3.29 3.46
C GLU A 201 -16.30 2.01 2.75
N THR A 202 -17.28 1.16 2.37
CA THR A 202 -17.01 -0.04 1.59
C THR A 202 -16.35 0.32 0.27
N ILE A 203 -16.91 1.30 -0.44
CA ILE A 203 -16.39 1.79 -1.71
C ILE A 203 -14.99 2.38 -1.50
N ALA A 204 -14.84 3.37 -0.63
CA ALA A 204 -13.57 4.05 -0.38
C ALA A 204 -12.45 3.05 -0.09
N ARG A 205 -12.65 2.12 0.85
CA ARG A 205 -11.61 1.15 1.24
C ARG A 205 -11.30 0.16 0.14
N THR A 206 -12.33 -0.36 -0.55
CA THR A 206 -12.14 -1.37 -1.60
C THR A 206 -11.40 -0.78 -2.80
N GLU A 207 -11.82 0.40 -3.27
CA GLU A 207 -11.20 1.10 -4.40
C GLU A 207 -9.76 1.52 -4.05
N SER A 208 -9.51 2.04 -2.83
CA SER A 208 -8.17 2.41 -2.36
C SER A 208 -7.21 1.22 -2.37
N MET A 209 -7.64 0.10 -1.79
CA MET A 209 -6.83 -1.11 -1.69
C MET A 209 -6.58 -1.72 -3.06
N MET A 210 -7.60 -1.75 -3.92
CA MET A 210 -7.45 -2.25 -5.28
C MET A 210 -6.46 -1.41 -6.09
N ALA A 211 -6.62 -0.09 -6.09
CA ALA A 211 -5.72 0.82 -6.81
C ALA A 211 -4.27 0.70 -6.33
N SER A 212 -4.07 0.60 -5.01
CA SER A 212 -2.75 0.46 -4.41
C SER A 212 -2.08 -0.85 -4.83
N ASN A 213 -2.78 -1.99 -4.71
CA ASN A 213 -2.22 -3.29 -5.05
C ASN A 213 -1.99 -3.45 -6.56
N ARG A 214 -2.91 -2.97 -7.40
CA ARG A 214 -2.75 -2.99 -8.86
C ARG A 214 -1.60 -2.09 -9.30
N GLY A 215 -1.48 -0.91 -8.73
CA GLY A 215 -0.36 -0.01 -8.99
C GLY A 215 1.00 -0.60 -8.61
N GLN A 216 1.07 -1.39 -7.52
CA GLN A 216 2.28 -2.12 -7.16
C GLN A 216 2.58 -3.25 -8.15
N GLN A 217 1.57 -4.02 -8.57
CA GLN A 217 1.77 -5.08 -9.56
C GLN A 217 2.29 -4.54 -10.90
N GLU A 218 1.72 -3.44 -11.41
CA GLU A 218 2.20 -2.81 -12.64
C GLU A 218 3.65 -2.33 -12.54
N LEU A 219 4.04 -1.83 -11.35
CA LEU A 219 5.42 -1.43 -11.09
C LEU A 219 6.36 -2.64 -11.15
N TRP A 220 5.97 -3.78 -10.58
CA TRP A 220 6.78 -4.99 -10.61
C TRP A 220 6.89 -5.59 -12.00
N GLN A 221 5.81 -5.57 -12.79
CA GLN A 221 5.83 -6.01 -14.18
C GLN A 221 6.83 -5.20 -15.00
N GLN A 222 6.83 -3.87 -14.87
CA GLN A 222 7.82 -3.04 -15.54
C GLN A 222 9.24 -3.31 -15.05
N ALA A 223 9.42 -3.53 -13.75
CA ALA A 223 10.74 -3.85 -13.21
C ALA A 223 11.27 -5.19 -13.77
N GLN A 224 10.40 -6.19 -13.95
CA GLN A 224 10.72 -7.46 -14.60
C GLN A 224 11.04 -7.28 -16.09
N GLU A 225 10.21 -6.55 -16.84
CA GLU A 225 10.42 -6.27 -18.28
C GLU A 225 11.75 -5.57 -18.55
N ASN A 226 12.18 -4.69 -17.64
CA ASN A 226 13.45 -3.98 -17.74
C ASN A 226 14.64 -4.75 -17.13
N GLY A 227 14.42 -5.99 -16.65
CA GLY A 227 15.46 -6.86 -16.11
C GLY A 227 15.94 -6.49 -14.69
N PHE A 228 15.20 -5.66 -13.96
CA PHE A 228 15.48 -5.34 -12.56
C PHE A 228 14.96 -6.40 -11.59
N LEU A 229 13.97 -7.20 -12.01
CA LEU A 229 13.49 -8.37 -11.25
C LEU A 229 13.74 -9.64 -12.06
N GLU A 230 14.51 -10.55 -11.47
CA GLU A 230 14.74 -11.89 -12.02
C GLU A 230 13.54 -12.79 -11.66
N ALA A 231 12.78 -13.23 -12.67
CA ALA A 231 11.53 -13.96 -12.48
C ALA A 231 11.72 -15.33 -11.78
N ASP A 232 12.87 -15.96 -12.00
CA ASP A 232 13.26 -17.21 -11.35
C ASP A 232 13.62 -17.02 -9.87
N ARG A 233 14.12 -15.84 -9.49
CA ARG A 233 14.55 -15.49 -8.11
C ARG A 233 13.57 -14.59 -7.35
N THR A 234 12.39 -14.33 -7.90
CA THR A 234 11.39 -13.45 -7.29
C THR A 234 10.02 -14.10 -7.28
N ARG A 235 9.31 -13.97 -6.15
CA ARG A 235 7.92 -14.41 -5.96
C ARG A 235 7.09 -13.27 -5.40
N ARG A 236 5.77 -13.43 -5.48
CA ARG A 236 4.78 -12.56 -4.82
C ARG A 236 4.16 -13.31 -3.66
N ALA A 237 4.17 -12.68 -2.50
CA ALA A 237 3.51 -13.15 -1.29
C ALA A 237 2.17 -12.44 -1.12
N TRP A 238 1.12 -13.19 -0.77
CA TRP A 238 -0.12 -12.60 -0.31
C TRP A 238 -0.01 -12.25 1.18
N LEU A 239 -0.05 -10.96 1.50
CA LEU A 239 0.04 -10.51 2.88
C LEU A 239 -1.35 -10.31 3.46
N ILE A 240 -1.73 -11.17 4.41
CA ILE A 240 -2.95 -11.01 5.18
C ILE A 240 -2.77 -10.01 6.32
N THR A 241 -3.84 -9.32 6.70
CA THR A 241 -3.86 -8.58 7.96
C THR A 241 -4.16 -9.54 9.09
N ASP A 242 -3.10 -10.00 9.76
CA ASP A 242 -3.17 -10.99 10.83
C ASP A 242 -3.60 -10.34 12.16
N ASP A 243 -4.91 -10.13 12.32
CA ASP A 243 -5.52 -9.61 13.53
C ASP A 243 -6.87 -10.31 13.82
N PRO A 244 -7.53 -10.05 14.96
CA PRO A 244 -8.80 -10.69 15.31
C PRO A 244 -9.97 -10.46 14.33
N ARG A 245 -9.80 -9.65 13.30
CA ARG A 245 -10.78 -9.38 12.23
C ARG A 245 -10.40 -10.05 10.91
N LEU A 246 -9.38 -10.91 10.88
CA LEU A 246 -9.09 -11.76 9.73
C LEU A 246 -10.33 -12.60 9.41
N CYS A 247 -10.76 -12.57 8.13
CA CYS A 247 -11.94 -13.28 7.71
C CYS A 247 -11.59 -14.71 7.24
N PRO A 248 -12.56 -15.66 7.29
CA PRO A 248 -12.35 -17.03 6.83
C PRO A 248 -11.99 -17.16 5.34
N LEU A 249 -12.30 -16.14 4.52
CA LEU A 249 -11.96 -16.15 3.10
C LEU A 249 -10.48 -15.81 2.85
N CYS A 250 -9.88 -14.97 3.68
CA CYS A 250 -8.48 -14.56 3.52
C CYS A 250 -7.50 -15.44 4.30
N GLU A 251 -7.93 -16.08 5.38
CA GLU A 251 -7.08 -16.96 6.19
C GLU A 251 -6.36 -18.06 5.38
N PRO A 252 -7.00 -18.75 4.40
CA PRO A 252 -6.34 -19.75 3.58
C PRO A 252 -5.19 -19.20 2.71
N LEU A 253 -5.10 -17.89 2.52
CA LEU A 253 -4.03 -17.24 1.75
C LEU A 253 -2.77 -16.96 2.57
N ARG A 254 -2.77 -17.29 3.88
CA ARG A 254 -1.56 -17.23 4.69
C ARG A 254 -0.49 -18.13 4.09
N GLY A 255 0.72 -17.58 3.88
CA GLY A 255 1.83 -18.35 3.31
C GLY A 255 1.80 -18.46 1.79
N ALA A 256 0.78 -17.94 1.11
CA ALA A 256 0.64 -18.09 -0.33
C ALA A 256 1.75 -17.35 -1.09
N LEU A 257 2.50 -18.12 -1.89
CA LEU A 257 3.55 -17.63 -2.80
C LEU A 257 3.21 -18.02 -4.24
N VAL A 258 3.38 -17.08 -5.16
CA VAL A 258 3.21 -17.31 -6.61
C VAL A 258 4.30 -16.59 -7.40
N GLY A 259 4.50 -16.94 -8.66
CA GLY A 259 5.35 -16.19 -9.59
C GLY A 259 4.92 -14.71 -9.77
N LEU A 260 5.81 -13.90 -10.36
CA LEU A 260 5.55 -12.49 -10.64
C LEU A 260 4.29 -12.27 -11.52
N ASP A 261 4.09 -13.17 -12.49
CA ASP A 261 2.98 -13.15 -13.45
C ASP A 261 1.99 -14.30 -13.27
N GLU A 262 2.04 -15.01 -12.14
CA GLU A 262 1.11 -16.08 -11.79
C GLU A 262 -0.02 -15.53 -10.90
N ASP A 263 -1.24 -16.04 -11.05
CA ASP A 263 -2.36 -15.63 -10.20
C ASP A 263 -2.37 -16.44 -8.90
N PHE A 264 -2.88 -15.82 -7.83
CA PHE A 264 -3.19 -16.53 -6.59
C PHE A 264 -4.46 -17.36 -6.79
N SER A 265 -4.40 -18.63 -6.39
CA SER A 265 -5.58 -19.49 -6.33
C SER A 265 -6.36 -19.21 -5.05
N THR A 266 -7.64 -18.89 -5.19
CA THR A 266 -8.55 -18.58 -4.07
C THR A 266 -9.87 -19.31 -4.26
N ASP A 267 -10.64 -19.46 -3.18
CA ASP A 267 -11.94 -20.15 -3.22
C ASP A 267 -12.98 -19.50 -4.13
N ILE A 268 -12.78 -18.23 -4.49
CA ILE A 268 -13.67 -17.47 -5.39
C ILE A 268 -13.08 -17.29 -6.79
N GLY A 269 -11.95 -17.93 -7.08
CA GLY A 269 -11.29 -17.90 -8.39
C GLY A 269 -9.83 -17.42 -8.33
N MET A 270 -9.25 -17.21 -9.51
CA MET A 270 -7.88 -16.76 -9.66
C MET A 270 -7.80 -15.23 -9.56
N LEU A 271 -6.91 -14.73 -8.71
CA LEU A 271 -6.73 -13.29 -8.51
C LEU A 271 -5.27 -12.88 -8.63
N ARG A 272 -5.02 -11.86 -9.45
CA ARG A 272 -3.68 -11.26 -9.58
C ARG A 272 -3.26 -10.58 -8.28
N THR A 273 -4.14 -9.81 -7.66
CA THR A 273 -3.88 -9.03 -6.46
C THR A 273 -5.15 -8.94 -5.61
N PRO A 274 -5.05 -8.61 -4.31
CA PRO A 274 -6.20 -8.18 -3.53
C PRO A 274 -6.86 -6.92 -4.14
N PRO A 275 -8.09 -6.58 -3.73
CA PRO A 275 -8.91 -7.22 -2.70
C PRO A 275 -9.56 -8.55 -3.15
N LEU A 276 -9.66 -9.51 -2.21
CA LEU A 276 -10.45 -10.74 -2.38
C LEU A 276 -11.96 -10.49 -2.26
N HIS A 277 -12.34 -9.54 -1.40
CA HIS A 277 -13.74 -9.22 -1.10
C HIS A 277 -13.87 -7.73 -0.76
N PRO A 278 -15.10 -7.18 -0.73
CA PRO A 278 -15.32 -5.82 -0.26
C PRO A 278 -14.73 -5.61 1.16
N ARG A 279 -14.09 -4.46 1.40
CA ARG A 279 -13.37 -4.15 2.64
C ARG A 279 -12.19 -5.08 2.98
N CYS A 280 -11.66 -5.84 2.02
CA CYS A 280 -10.42 -6.61 2.22
C CYS A 280 -9.25 -5.67 2.56
N ARG A 281 -8.41 -6.09 3.50
CA ARG A 281 -7.23 -5.33 3.99
C ARG A 281 -5.90 -5.95 3.57
N CYS A 282 -5.95 -7.06 2.84
CA CYS A 282 -4.77 -7.77 2.39
C CYS A 282 -4.01 -6.97 1.32
N THR A 283 -2.71 -7.20 1.23
CA THR A 283 -1.83 -6.62 0.22
C THR A 283 -0.93 -7.70 -0.38
N VAL A 284 -0.02 -7.32 -1.27
CA VAL A 284 0.99 -8.21 -1.84
C VAL A 284 2.37 -7.63 -1.58
N ALA A 285 3.38 -8.49 -1.49
CA ALA A 285 4.77 -8.07 -1.42
C ALA A 285 5.65 -8.97 -2.29
N LEU A 286 6.84 -8.48 -2.65
CA LEU A 286 7.87 -9.29 -3.27
C LEU A 286 8.62 -10.10 -2.21
N VAL A 287 8.94 -11.35 -2.55
CA VAL A 287 9.84 -12.23 -1.82
C VAL A 287 10.96 -12.64 -2.75
N PHE A 288 12.19 -12.56 -2.28
CA PHE A 288 13.37 -12.92 -3.04
C PHE A 288 13.92 -14.25 -2.55
N ALA A 289 14.49 -15.02 -3.48
CA ALA A 289 15.17 -16.26 -3.14
C ALA A 289 16.44 -15.98 -2.32
N ASP A 290 16.70 -16.82 -1.32
CA ASP A 290 17.95 -16.80 -0.54
C ASP A 290 19.17 -17.30 -1.36
N GLU A 291 20.32 -17.48 -0.71
CA GLU A 291 21.55 -17.91 -1.38
C GLU A 291 21.40 -19.31 -1.99
N GLU A 292 20.62 -20.17 -1.36
CA GLU A 292 20.29 -21.53 -1.75
C GLU A 292 19.22 -21.60 -2.85
N GLY A 293 18.47 -20.52 -3.06
CA GLY A 293 17.40 -20.45 -4.06
C GLY A 293 16.00 -20.70 -3.50
N GLU A 294 15.86 -20.78 -2.18
CA GLU A 294 14.60 -21.04 -1.49
C GLU A 294 13.84 -19.74 -1.20
N PHE A 295 12.51 -19.84 -1.14
CA PHE A 295 11.61 -18.71 -0.88
C PHE A 295 10.96 -18.83 0.49
N HIS A 296 11.10 -17.79 1.31
CA HIS A 296 10.51 -17.75 2.66
C HIS A 296 9.39 -16.73 2.70
N HIS A 297 8.15 -17.20 2.87
CA HIS A 297 7.01 -16.30 3.02
C HIS A 297 7.12 -15.55 4.37
N PRO A 298 6.92 -14.22 4.41
CA PRO A 298 7.14 -13.41 5.63
C PRO A 298 6.11 -13.66 6.75
N GLN A 299 5.04 -14.41 6.47
CA GLN A 299 3.96 -14.75 7.41
C GLN A 299 3.68 -16.27 7.48
N ALA A 300 4.59 -17.09 6.94
CA ALA A 300 4.52 -18.55 7.11
C ALA A 300 5.10 -18.98 8.46
#